data_AF-A0A7V8JWN8-F1
#
_entry.id   AF-A0A7V8JWN8-F1
#
_cell.length_a   1.000
_cell.length_b   1.000
_cell.length_c   1.000
_cell.angle_alpha   90.00
_cell.angle_beta   90.00
_cell.angle_gamma   90.00
#
_symmetry.space_group_name_H-M   'P 1'
#
loop_
_entity.id
_entity.type
_entity.pdbx_description
1 polymer ?
#
loop_
_entity_poly.entity_id
_entity_poly.type
_entity_poly.pdbx_seq_one_letter_code
_entity_poly.pdbx_strand_id
1 'polypeptide(L)'
;MIERLNDWFEHNDPDVIVGWSVIQFDLRVLQKTADTAGAPLLPGRERRPFEWRTHPGKQGYLFATTAGRVIIDGIEALRSGMWSFPSFSLESVSQALLGEGKAIGDEYDKMAEIERRYQQDKPALATYNIRDCELVLRIFEKTKLLSFVLERAQTMGLQADHFGGSIAAFSHHYLPRMHRLGYVAPNVGEILSKAYPGGYVMDSKPGFYDSVVVLDYKSLYPSIIRTFLVDPVGLVEGTRAQDPAAGVKGPNGTLFSRDRHCLPEIVSTFWHARDEAKRAKNEPLSQALKLLMNSFAGVLGASDCRFFNPDLVSAITLRGHEMMRLTRDFVEERGYEVIYGDTDSIFIWLRRAHSNEDAHAIAAALTTEINAWWTRTLHDEQGLRNFLEIEFDTHYKKFFMPTIRGSEIGSKKRYAGLSVDAKGQEEMVYRGLEMARSDWTPLARQFQEGLLSRIFHDEPYRDFVTDYTRSMLAGAKDELLIYRKRLRHRLDDYQVNVPPQVRAARIADAFNDRAQRPRQYQNGGWIQYVMTRNGPEPLEARQSRIDYEHYLAKQLRPIADAILQPMRDSFSALTSSQSRLFEE
;
A
#
# COMPACT_ATOMS: atom_id res chain seq x y z
N MET A 1 1.59 -41.82 3.21
CA MET A 1 2.23 -40.51 2.94
C MET A 1 2.40 -39.71 4.23
N ILE A 2 1.33 -39.50 5.01
CA ILE A 2 1.40 -38.77 6.30
C ILE A 2 2.46 -39.34 7.25
N GLU A 3 2.52 -40.66 7.44
CA GLU A 3 3.55 -41.30 8.28
C GLU A 3 4.97 -40.99 7.78
N ARG A 4 5.21 -41.13 6.46
CA ARG A 4 6.51 -40.78 5.85
C ARG A 4 6.85 -39.30 6.02
N LEU A 5 5.86 -38.42 6.01
CA LEU A 5 6.06 -36.99 6.26
C LEU A 5 6.45 -36.75 7.73
N ASN A 6 5.79 -37.41 8.68
CA ASN A 6 6.16 -37.35 10.10
C ASN A 6 7.60 -37.84 10.32
N ASP A 7 7.97 -38.99 9.73
CA ASP A 7 9.32 -39.55 9.83
C ASP A 7 10.36 -38.60 9.22
N TRP A 8 10.03 -37.96 8.09
CA TRP A 8 10.90 -36.98 7.45
C TRP A 8 11.12 -35.75 8.36
N PHE A 9 10.06 -35.25 8.99
CA PHE A 9 10.14 -34.13 9.92
C PHE A 9 10.94 -34.46 11.18
N GLU A 10 10.84 -35.67 11.70
CA GLU A 10 11.61 -36.13 12.86
C GLU A 10 13.09 -36.32 12.49
N HIS A 11 13.37 -36.89 11.32
CA HIS A 11 14.73 -37.15 10.87
C HIS A 11 15.51 -35.87 10.51
N ASN A 12 14.86 -34.92 9.83
CA ASN A 12 15.53 -33.72 9.29
C ASN A 12 15.44 -32.50 10.22
N ASP A 13 14.59 -32.57 11.25
CA ASP A 13 14.30 -31.53 12.24
C ASP A 13 14.39 -30.07 11.74
N PRO A 14 13.59 -29.66 10.73
CA PRO A 14 13.66 -28.29 10.23
C PRO A 14 13.19 -27.27 11.27
N ASP A 15 13.94 -26.17 11.42
CA ASP A 15 13.56 -25.07 12.30
C ASP A 15 12.42 -24.21 11.73
N VAL A 16 12.38 -24.07 10.40
CA VAL A 16 11.42 -23.21 9.70
C VAL A 16 10.72 -23.98 8.58
N ILE A 17 9.40 -23.88 8.54
CA ILE A 17 8.54 -24.38 7.47
C ILE A 17 8.12 -23.18 6.63
N VAL A 18 8.54 -23.15 5.37
CA VAL A 18 8.17 -22.10 4.42
C VAL A 18 7.34 -22.66 3.28
N GLY A 19 6.50 -21.84 2.67
CA GLY A 19 5.73 -22.22 1.49
C GLY A 19 4.92 -21.06 0.94
N TRP A 20 4.03 -21.35 -0.01
CA TRP A 20 3.23 -20.35 -0.72
C TRP A 20 1.74 -20.62 -0.53
N SER A 21 1.05 -19.81 0.28
CA SER A 21 -0.25 -20.17 0.83
C SER A 21 -0.19 -21.41 1.76
N VAL A 22 0.96 -21.63 2.41
CA VAL A 22 1.31 -22.86 3.13
C VAL A 22 0.30 -23.22 4.22
N ILE A 23 -0.16 -22.23 4.98
CA ILE A 23 -1.12 -22.44 6.07
C ILE A 23 -2.52 -22.69 5.50
N GLN A 24 -2.96 -21.86 4.55
CA GLN A 24 -4.34 -21.89 4.06
C GLN A 24 -4.60 -23.05 3.09
N PHE A 25 -3.54 -23.59 2.46
CA PHE A 25 -3.61 -24.66 1.48
C PHE A 25 -2.86 -25.91 1.97
N ASP A 26 -1.54 -25.95 1.90
CA ASP A 26 -0.74 -27.18 2.10
C ASP A 26 -1.01 -27.84 3.45
N LEU A 27 -0.80 -27.13 4.55
CA LEU A 27 -0.98 -27.66 5.90
C LEU A 27 -2.44 -28.05 6.17
N ARG A 28 -3.39 -27.27 5.63
CA ARG A 28 -4.82 -27.53 5.78
C ARG A 28 -5.25 -28.80 5.02
N VAL A 29 -4.74 -29.00 3.81
CA VAL A 29 -4.98 -30.20 3.01
C VAL A 29 -4.34 -31.41 3.67
N LEU A 30 -3.11 -31.27 4.17
CA LEU A 30 -2.42 -32.33 4.92
C LEU A 30 -3.20 -32.72 6.18
N GLN A 31 -3.66 -31.75 6.97
CA GLN A 31 -4.47 -32.03 8.16
C GLN A 31 -5.76 -32.76 7.80
N LYS A 32 -6.52 -32.28 6.81
CA LYS A 32 -7.76 -32.94 6.37
C LYS A 32 -7.50 -34.37 5.87
N THR A 33 -6.39 -34.59 5.18
CA THR A 33 -5.98 -35.91 4.67
C THR A 33 -5.62 -36.84 5.82
N ALA A 34 -4.86 -36.35 6.81
CA ALA A 34 -4.51 -37.06 8.03
C ALA A 34 -5.76 -37.49 8.81
N ASP A 35 -6.70 -36.56 9.02
CA ASP A 35 -7.97 -36.83 9.70
C ASP A 35 -8.80 -37.89 8.97
N THR A 36 -8.89 -37.78 7.63
CA THR A 36 -9.64 -38.74 6.78
C THR A 36 -9.02 -40.13 6.80
N ALA A 37 -7.68 -40.21 6.85
CA ALA A 37 -6.94 -41.46 6.87
C ALA A 37 -6.82 -42.09 8.28
N GLY A 38 -7.24 -41.39 9.33
CA GLY A 38 -7.03 -41.83 10.71
C GLY A 38 -5.56 -41.87 11.14
N ALA A 39 -4.69 -41.13 10.46
CA ALA A 39 -3.25 -41.09 10.71
C ALA A 39 -2.88 -39.71 11.27
N PRO A 40 -2.26 -39.59 12.46
CA PRO A 40 -1.97 -38.29 13.05
C PRO A 40 -0.88 -37.54 12.28
N LEU A 41 -1.09 -36.25 12.03
CA LEU A 41 -0.09 -35.34 11.48
C LEU A 41 0.71 -34.69 12.62
N LEU A 42 1.98 -35.06 12.77
CA LEU A 42 2.82 -34.73 13.93
C LEU A 42 4.13 -34.01 13.53
N PRO A 43 4.05 -32.82 12.92
CA PRO A 43 5.21 -32.12 12.37
C PRO A 43 5.95 -31.23 13.37
N GLY A 44 5.46 -31.10 14.61
CA GLY A 44 6.16 -30.38 15.67
C GLY A 44 7.28 -31.21 16.28
N ARG A 45 8.25 -30.53 16.93
CA ARG A 45 9.23 -31.21 17.78
C ARG A 45 8.51 -32.02 18.87
N GLU A 46 9.12 -33.12 19.29
CA GLU A 46 8.50 -34.11 20.19
C GLU A 46 7.20 -34.72 19.61
N ARG A 47 7.10 -34.79 18.28
CA ARG A 47 5.94 -35.33 17.56
C ARG A 47 4.63 -34.66 18.00
N ARG A 48 4.65 -33.34 18.19
CA ARG A 48 3.46 -32.54 18.51
C ARG A 48 2.67 -32.21 17.23
N PRO A 49 1.32 -32.19 17.29
CA PRO A 49 0.50 -31.79 16.15
C PRO A 49 0.57 -30.26 15.92
N PHE A 50 0.03 -29.81 14.79
CA PHE A 50 -0.27 -28.39 14.61
C PHE A 50 -1.35 -27.92 15.59
N GLU A 51 -1.18 -26.71 16.09
CA GLU A 51 -2.22 -25.97 16.80
C GLU A 51 -2.87 -24.98 15.84
N TRP A 52 -4.19 -25.08 15.70
CA TRP A 52 -4.98 -24.28 14.78
C TRP A 52 -5.75 -23.21 15.52
N ARG A 53 -5.66 -21.96 15.05
CA ARG A 53 -6.45 -20.83 15.57
C ARG A 53 -7.22 -20.16 14.44
N THR A 54 -8.45 -19.72 14.71
CA THR A 54 -9.26 -19.01 13.73
C THR A 54 -9.04 -17.50 13.83
N HIS A 55 -9.10 -16.81 12.70
CA HIS A 55 -9.08 -15.35 12.70
C HIS A 55 -10.44 -14.78 13.14
N PRO A 56 -10.52 -13.93 14.18
CA PRO A 56 -11.79 -13.44 14.72
C PRO A 56 -12.60 -12.62 13.70
N GLY A 57 -11.94 -11.83 12.85
CA GLY A 57 -12.58 -11.00 11.83
C GLY A 57 -12.61 -11.56 10.40
N LYS A 58 -12.13 -12.79 10.15
CA LYS A 58 -12.02 -13.32 8.77
C LYS A 58 -12.44 -14.78 8.74
N GLN A 59 -13.68 -15.02 8.31
CA GLN A 59 -14.28 -16.34 8.28
C GLN A 59 -13.41 -17.33 7.49
N GLY A 60 -13.12 -18.48 8.11
CA GLY A 60 -12.37 -19.57 7.48
C GLY A 60 -10.86 -19.35 7.31
N TYR A 61 -10.32 -18.22 7.78
CA TYR A 61 -8.87 -17.99 7.81
C TYR A 61 -8.27 -18.61 9.07
N LEU A 62 -7.20 -19.37 8.87
CA LEU A 62 -6.54 -20.13 9.93
C LEU A 62 -5.14 -19.61 10.20
N PHE A 63 -4.71 -19.74 11.45
CA PHE A 63 -3.31 -19.68 11.85
C PHE A 63 -2.90 -21.09 12.28
N ALA A 64 -1.68 -21.49 11.91
CA ALA A 64 -1.08 -22.73 12.36
C ALA A 64 0.19 -22.40 13.12
N THR A 65 0.35 -23.00 14.29
CA THR A 65 1.60 -23.00 15.07
C THR A 65 1.99 -24.43 15.39
N THR A 66 3.27 -24.67 15.65
CA THR A 66 3.73 -25.99 16.10
C THR A 66 4.89 -25.86 17.07
N ALA A 67 5.04 -26.85 17.94
CA ALA A 67 6.08 -26.84 18.95
C ALA A 67 7.48 -26.81 18.33
N GLY A 68 8.28 -25.83 18.74
CA GLY A 68 9.71 -25.76 18.41
C GLY A 68 10.05 -25.38 16.96
N ARG A 69 9.08 -24.96 16.14
CA ARG A 69 9.30 -24.58 14.73
C ARG A 69 8.50 -23.34 14.34
N VAL A 70 8.98 -22.60 13.35
CA VAL A 70 8.31 -21.40 12.83
C VAL A 70 7.67 -21.71 11.47
N ILE A 71 6.43 -21.24 11.24
CA ILE A 71 5.74 -21.43 9.96
C ILE A 71 5.60 -20.07 9.27
N ILE A 72 6.24 -19.89 8.12
CA ILE A 72 6.27 -18.62 7.39
C ILE A 72 5.60 -18.80 6.03
N ASP A 73 4.43 -18.19 5.88
CA ASP A 73 3.79 -18.07 4.58
C ASP A 73 4.45 -16.96 3.75
N GLY A 74 4.93 -17.29 2.55
CA GLY A 74 5.62 -16.35 1.68
C GLY A 74 4.76 -15.16 1.24
N ILE A 75 3.46 -15.35 1.04
CA ILE A 75 2.54 -14.28 0.62
C ILE A 75 2.37 -13.27 1.76
N GLU A 76 2.08 -13.74 2.97
CA GLU A 76 1.89 -12.85 4.12
C GLU A 76 3.21 -12.18 4.53
N ALA A 77 4.34 -12.90 4.44
CA ALA A 77 5.65 -12.33 4.70
C ALA A 77 6.00 -11.20 3.72
N LEU A 78 5.81 -11.39 2.40
CA LEU A 78 6.05 -10.34 1.41
C LEU A 78 5.14 -9.12 1.62
N ARG A 79 3.85 -9.35 1.90
CA ARG A 79 2.91 -8.25 2.23
C ARG A 79 3.35 -7.47 3.46
N SER A 80 3.81 -8.16 4.50
CA SER A 80 4.30 -7.51 5.72
C SER A 80 5.57 -6.67 5.48
N GLY A 81 6.35 -7.03 4.45
CA GLY A 81 7.50 -6.25 3.97
C GLY A 81 7.13 -5.10 3.02
N MET A 82 5.85 -4.84 2.77
CA MET A 82 5.33 -3.86 1.82
C MET A 82 5.64 -4.15 0.34
N TRP A 83 5.97 -5.40 0.00
CA TRP A 83 6.06 -5.80 -1.40
C TRP A 83 4.66 -5.76 -2.05
N SER A 84 4.60 -5.32 -3.30
CA SER A 84 3.37 -5.23 -4.07
C SER A 84 3.55 -5.82 -5.45
N PHE A 85 2.64 -6.71 -5.82
CA PHE A 85 2.60 -7.35 -7.13
C PHE A 85 1.17 -7.29 -7.69
N PRO A 86 0.98 -7.30 -9.03
CA PRO A 86 -0.35 -7.37 -9.64
C PRO A 86 -1.16 -8.61 -9.20
N SER A 87 -0.44 -9.70 -8.93
CA SER A 87 -0.92 -10.95 -8.37
C SER A 87 0.15 -11.52 -7.43
N PHE A 88 -0.29 -12.17 -6.34
CA PHE A 88 0.58 -12.92 -5.43
C PHE A 88 0.57 -14.42 -5.74
N SER A 89 0.19 -14.83 -6.95
CA SER A 89 0.44 -16.21 -7.40
C SER A 89 1.94 -16.46 -7.47
N LEU A 90 2.39 -17.68 -7.18
CA LEU A 90 3.81 -18.04 -7.19
C LEU A 90 4.45 -17.70 -8.53
N GLU A 91 3.73 -17.96 -9.63
CA GLU A 91 4.15 -17.63 -11.00
C GLU A 91 4.35 -16.13 -11.23
N SER A 92 3.40 -15.29 -10.80
CA SER A 92 3.50 -13.84 -11.01
C SER A 92 4.67 -13.26 -10.22
N VAL A 93 4.90 -13.76 -9.01
CA VAL A 93 5.99 -13.27 -8.15
C VAL A 93 7.35 -13.83 -8.60
N SER A 94 7.43 -15.11 -9.00
CA SER A 94 8.66 -15.69 -9.54
C SER A 94 9.07 -15.00 -10.85
N GLN A 95 8.12 -14.68 -11.73
CA GLN A 95 8.41 -13.96 -12.96
C GLN A 95 8.94 -12.55 -12.66
N ALA A 96 8.29 -11.83 -11.73
CA ALA A 96 8.67 -10.46 -11.38
C ALA A 96 10.04 -10.38 -10.67
N LEU A 97 10.36 -11.34 -9.79
CA LEU A 97 11.59 -11.30 -8.99
C LEU A 97 12.77 -12.07 -9.60
N LEU A 98 12.48 -13.18 -10.27
CA LEU A 98 13.49 -14.13 -10.77
C LEU A 98 13.59 -14.14 -12.30
N GLY A 99 12.60 -13.59 -13.02
CA GLY A 99 12.53 -13.69 -14.48
C GLY A 99 12.05 -15.06 -14.97
N GLU A 100 11.52 -15.89 -14.07
CA GLU A 100 11.13 -17.28 -14.35
C GLU A 100 9.62 -17.49 -14.16
N GLY A 101 8.96 -18.03 -15.18
CA GLY A 101 7.55 -18.40 -15.15
C GLY A 101 7.35 -19.88 -14.83
N LYS A 102 6.10 -20.25 -14.51
CA LYS A 102 5.71 -21.66 -14.44
C LYS A 102 5.66 -22.24 -15.86
N ALA A 103 6.13 -23.48 -16.03
CA ALA A 103 6.20 -24.16 -17.32
C ALA A 103 4.83 -24.65 -17.86
N ILE A 104 3.70 -24.18 -17.35
CA ILE A 104 2.36 -24.67 -17.71
C ILE A 104 1.39 -23.48 -17.84
N GLY A 105 0.64 -23.43 -18.95
CA GLY A 105 -0.31 -22.37 -19.36
C GLY A 105 -1.54 -22.19 -18.46
N ASP A 106 -2.66 -21.69 -18.98
CA ASP A 106 -3.86 -21.24 -18.21
C ASP A 106 -4.37 -22.21 -17.10
N GLU A 107 -5.03 -21.67 -16.06
CA GLU A 107 -5.47 -22.40 -14.84
C GLU A 107 -6.27 -23.69 -15.11
N TYR A 108 -7.07 -23.72 -16.17
CA TYR A 108 -7.86 -24.91 -16.54
C TYR A 108 -7.01 -26.01 -17.17
N ASP A 109 -5.97 -25.63 -17.93
CA ASP A 109 -5.02 -26.57 -18.51
C ASP A 109 -4.06 -27.10 -17.44
N LYS A 110 -3.78 -26.30 -16.39
CA LYS A 110 -2.91 -26.70 -15.26
C LYS A 110 -3.43 -27.94 -14.52
N MET A 111 -4.71 -27.99 -14.16
CA MET A 111 -5.23 -29.14 -13.41
C MET A 111 -5.30 -30.40 -14.29
N ALA A 112 -5.70 -30.25 -15.55
CA ALA A 112 -5.72 -31.35 -16.50
C ALA A 112 -4.30 -31.91 -16.74
N GLU A 113 -3.30 -31.04 -16.85
CA GLU A 113 -1.89 -31.42 -16.98
C GLU A 113 -1.35 -32.10 -15.72
N ILE A 114 -1.70 -31.60 -14.52
CA ILE A 114 -1.34 -32.25 -13.24
C ILE A 114 -1.93 -33.66 -13.17
N GLU A 115 -3.22 -33.82 -13.50
CA GLU A 115 -3.87 -35.13 -13.53
C GLU A 115 -3.22 -36.06 -14.57
N ARG A 116 -2.95 -35.56 -15.78
CA ARG A 116 -2.25 -36.32 -16.82
C ARG A 116 -0.91 -36.81 -16.32
N ARG A 117 -0.08 -35.94 -15.72
CA ARG A 117 1.22 -36.33 -15.15
C ARG A 117 1.06 -37.32 -14.00
N TYR A 118 0.06 -37.14 -13.13
CA TYR A 118 -0.18 -38.10 -12.06
C TYR A 118 -0.49 -39.51 -12.59
N GLN A 119 -1.30 -39.61 -13.64
CA GLN A 119 -1.71 -40.88 -14.23
C GLN A 119 -0.63 -41.49 -15.15
N GLN A 120 0.11 -40.65 -15.89
CA GLN A 120 0.96 -41.09 -17.01
C GLN A 120 2.46 -40.83 -16.81
N ASP A 121 2.85 -39.83 -16.00
CA ASP A 121 4.26 -39.41 -15.83
C ASP A 121 4.52 -38.80 -14.44
N LYS A 122 4.51 -39.67 -13.42
CA LYS A 122 4.75 -39.27 -12.02
C LYS A 122 6.13 -38.64 -11.80
N PRO A 123 7.23 -39.06 -12.47
CA PRO A 123 8.49 -38.35 -12.41
C PRO A 123 8.39 -36.89 -12.87
N ALA A 124 7.70 -36.59 -13.98
CA ALA A 124 7.50 -35.21 -14.41
C ALA A 124 6.63 -34.41 -13.43
N LEU A 125 5.67 -35.04 -12.75
CA LEU A 125 4.92 -34.41 -11.65
C LEU A 125 5.82 -34.10 -10.45
N ALA A 126 6.72 -35.02 -10.08
CA ALA A 126 7.67 -34.81 -8.99
C ALA A 126 8.64 -33.66 -9.29
N THR A 127 9.17 -33.59 -10.51
CA THR A 127 10.01 -32.47 -10.97
C THR A 127 9.25 -31.14 -10.91
N TYR A 128 7.98 -31.11 -11.33
CA TYR A 128 7.14 -29.92 -11.21
C TYR A 128 6.95 -29.49 -9.75
N ASN A 129 6.66 -30.43 -8.85
CA ASN A 129 6.46 -30.16 -7.44
C ASN A 129 7.74 -29.61 -6.77
N ILE A 130 8.89 -30.26 -7.00
CA ILE A 130 10.19 -29.80 -6.48
C ILE A 130 10.51 -28.41 -7.00
N ARG A 131 10.22 -28.11 -8.28
CA ARG A 131 10.46 -26.79 -8.84
C ARG A 131 9.66 -25.70 -8.14
N ASP A 132 8.40 -25.95 -7.80
CA ASP A 132 7.59 -25.00 -7.03
C ASP A 132 8.20 -24.74 -5.63
N CYS A 133 8.72 -25.77 -4.96
CA CYS A 133 9.45 -25.62 -3.70
C CYS A 133 10.73 -24.78 -3.84
N GLU A 134 11.54 -25.04 -4.88
CA GLU A 134 12.76 -24.28 -5.18
C GLU A 134 12.46 -22.79 -5.45
N LEU A 135 11.38 -22.49 -6.18
CA LEU A 135 10.98 -21.12 -6.48
C LEU A 135 10.67 -20.35 -5.19
N VAL A 136 9.98 -20.97 -4.22
CA VAL A 136 9.72 -20.35 -2.92
C VAL A 136 11.02 -20.01 -2.20
N LEU A 137 11.96 -20.97 -2.12
CA LEU A 137 13.26 -20.73 -1.46
C LEU A 137 14.04 -19.61 -2.14
N ARG A 138 14.07 -19.57 -3.47
CA ARG A 138 14.75 -18.52 -4.24
C ARG A 138 14.09 -17.15 -4.09
N ILE A 139 12.77 -17.09 -3.96
CA ILE A 139 12.07 -15.84 -3.62
C ILE A 139 12.49 -15.37 -2.23
N PHE A 140 12.52 -16.27 -1.24
CA PHE A 140 12.95 -15.95 0.13
C PHE A 140 14.40 -15.44 0.17
N GLU A 141 15.30 -16.07 -0.59
CA GLU A 141 16.70 -15.65 -0.70
C GLU A 141 16.85 -14.30 -1.39
N LYS A 142 16.25 -14.14 -2.58
CA LYS A 142 16.29 -12.89 -3.38
C LYS A 142 15.78 -11.69 -2.57
N THR A 143 14.76 -11.90 -1.74
CA THR A 143 14.12 -10.84 -0.94
C THR A 143 14.64 -10.75 0.49
N LYS A 144 15.58 -11.61 0.89
CA LYS A 144 16.08 -11.75 2.27
C LYS A 144 14.93 -11.87 3.29
N LEU A 145 13.87 -12.59 2.91
CA LEU A 145 12.57 -12.53 3.59
C LEU A 145 12.62 -13.12 4.99
N LEU A 146 13.36 -14.23 5.17
CA LEU A 146 13.53 -14.83 6.49
C LEU A 146 14.24 -13.86 7.44
N SER A 147 15.33 -13.23 6.99
CA SER A 147 16.04 -12.20 7.78
C SER A 147 15.10 -11.06 8.15
N PHE A 148 14.29 -10.56 7.22
CA PHE A 148 13.28 -9.55 7.51
C PHE A 148 12.28 -10.00 8.57
N VAL A 149 11.75 -11.22 8.46
CA VAL A 149 10.78 -11.76 9.42
C VAL A 149 11.39 -11.87 10.82
N LEU A 150 12.64 -12.32 10.95
CA LEU A 150 13.33 -12.44 12.22
C LEU A 150 13.65 -11.08 12.85
N GLU A 151 14.19 -10.14 12.07
CA GLU A 151 14.47 -8.77 12.52
C GLU A 151 13.16 -8.07 12.96
N ARG A 152 12.07 -8.30 12.22
CA ARG A 152 10.74 -7.81 12.60
C ARG A 152 10.29 -8.41 13.93
N ALA A 153 10.41 -9.73 14.11
CA ALA A 153 10.02 -10.42 15.34
C ALA A 153 10.75 -9.84 16.56
N GLN A 154 12.08 -9.72 16.46
CA GLN A 154 12.93 -9.15 17.49
C GLN A 154 12.57 -7.70 17.79
N THR A 155 12.32 -6.91 16.75
CA THR A 155 11.97 -5.49 16.88
C THR A 155 10.57 -5.29 17.47
N MET A 156 9.59 -6.12 17.11
CA MET A 156 8.21 -6.01 17.58
C MET A 156 7.98 -6.65 18.95
N GLY A 157 8.87 -7.56 19.38
CA GLY A 157 8.65 -8.38 20.58
C GLY A 157 7.54 -9.41 20.40
N LEU A 158 7.28 -9.82 19.16
CA LEU A 158 6.25 -10.79 18.78
C LEU A 158 6.90 -12.02 18.12
N GLN A 159 6.15 -13.11 18.01
CA GLN A 159 6.60 -14.30 17.29
C GLN A 159 6.81 -14.00 15.80
N ALA A 160 7.76 -14.69 15.17
CA ALA A 160 8.15 -14.48 13.78
C ALA A 160 7.00 -14.70 12.77
N ASP A 161 6.14 -15.67 13.05
CA ASP A 161 4.94 -16.02 12.28
C ASP A 161 3.73 -15.14 12.62
N HIS A 162 3.83 -14.25 13.61
CA HIS A 162 2.81 -13.25 13.92
C HIS A 162 2.98 -12.03 13.00
N PHE A 163 2.30 -12.04 11.86
CA PHE A 163 2.22 -10.89 10.96
C PHE A 163 1.17 -9.88 11.45
N GLY A 164 1.49 -8.58 11.38
CA GLY A 164 0.64 -7.51 11.91
C GLY A 164 0.89 -7.26 13.40
N GLY A 165 -0.17 -7.12 14.19
CA GLY A 165 -0.05 -7.07 15.65
C GLY A 165 0.52 -5.76 16.23
N SER A 166 0.38 -4.62 15.54
CA SER A 166 0.92 -3.33 16.00
C SER A 166 0.46 -2.94 17.42
N ILE A 167 -0.77 -3.26 17.83
CA ILE A 167 -1.27 -3.03 19.20
C ILE A 167 -0.50 -3.87 20.23
N ALA A 168 -0.22 -5.13 19.90
CA ALA A 168 0.54 -6.03 20.76
C ALA A 168 2.01 -5.59 20.85
N ALA A 169 2.62 -5.21 19.72
CA ALA A 169 3.97 -4.67 19.69
C ALA A 169 4.09 -3.36 20.50
N PHE A 170 3.13 -2.43 20.36
CA PHE A 170 3.07 -1.23 21.19
C PHE A 170 3.02 -1.61 22.67
N SER A 171 2.13 -2.52 23.05
CA SER A 171 2.00 -2.96 24.44
C SER A 171 3.28 -3.60 24.97
N HIS A 172 3.95 -4.44 24.17
CA HIS A 172 5.22 -5.08 24.53
C HIS A 172 6.29 -4.05 24.91
N HIS A 173 6.40 -2.96 24.14
CA HIS A 173 7.40 -1.92 24.38
C HIS A 173 7.00 -0.90 25.43
N TYR A 174 5.70 -0.61 25.55
CA TYR A 174 5.17 0.44 26.40
C TYR A 174 5.01 -0.01 27.85
N LEU A 175 4.46 -1.21 28.08
CA LEU A 175 4.12 -1.69 29.43
C LEU A 175 5.30 -1.68 30.41
N PRO A 176 6.50 -2.20 30.06
CA PRO A 176 7.62 -2.20 31.00
C PRO A 176 8.02 -0.80 31.45
N ARG A 177 8.03 0.17 30.53
CA ARG A 177 8.42 1.56 30.82
C ARG A 177 7.35 2.30 31.62
N MET A 178 6.08 2.14 31.24
CA MET A 178 4.95 2.65 32.00
C MET A 178 4.94 2.13 33.44
N HIS A 179 5.23 0.84 33.65
CA HIS A 179 5.33 0.26 35.00
C HIS A 179 6.47 0.88 35.82
N ARG A 180 7.61 1.21 35.19
CA ARG A 180 8.72 1.92 35.85
C ARG A 180 8.37 3.36 36.22
N LEU A 181 7.43 3.98 35.49
CA LEU A 181 6.84 5.27 35.85
C LEU A 181 5.77 5.17 36.95
N GLY A 182 5.46 3.97 37.45
CA GLY A 182 4.47 3.76 38.52
C GLY A 182 3.02 3.66 38.06
N TYR A 183 2.80 3.42 36.76
CA TYR A 183 1.47 3.30 36.16
C TYR A 183 1.15 1.87 35.76
N VAL A 184 -0.14 1.53 35.74
CA VAL A 184 -0.67 0.28 35.16
C VAL A 184 -1.55 0.60 33.96
N ALA A 185 -1.71 -0.37 33.06
CA ALA A 185 -2.42 -0.14 31.81
C ALA A 185 -3.93 0.00 32.06
N PRO A 186 -4.63 0.91 31.33
CA PRO A 186 -6.08 0.90 31.28
C PRO A 186 -6.63 -0.34 30.55
N ASN A 187 -7.93 -0.57 30.65
CA ASN A 187 -8.64 -1.57 29.85
C ASN A 187 -9.13 -1.00 28.51
N VAL A 188 -9.39 -1.90 27.56
CA VAL A 188 -10.03 -1.54 26.30
C VAL A 188 -11.47 -1.07 26.55
N GLY A 189 -11.87 0.03 25.92
CA GLY A 189 -13.22 0.58 26.01
C GLY A 189 -13.46 1.56 27.16
N GLU A 190 -12.47 1.87 28.00
CA GLU A 190 -12.59 2.90 29.04
C GLU A 190 -12.80 4.31 28.46
N ILE A 191 -12.19 4.59 27.30
CA ILE A 191 -12.37 5.84 26.56
C ILE A 191 -13.33 5.59 25.39
N LEU A 192 -14.44 6.33 25.37
CA LEU A 192 -15.42 6.25 24.29
C LEU A 192 -14.82 6.67 22.96
N SER A 193 -15.12 5.90 21.92
CA SER A 193 -14.70 6.23 20.55
C SER A 193 -15.32 7.54 20.10
N LYS A 194 -14.47 8.51 19.76
CA LYS A 194 -14.83 9.78 19.15
C LYS A 194 -14.06 9.94 17.86
N ALA A 195 -14.69 10.57 16.87
CA ALA A 195 -14.01 10.94 15.64
C ALA A 195 -12.87 11.92 15.95
N TYR A 196 -11.72 11.69 15.34
CA TYR A 196 -10.54 12.55 15.42
C TYR A 196 -10.05 12.86 14.00
N PRO A 197 -9.37 14.00 13.79
CA PRO A 197 -8.90 14.39 12.47
C PRO A 197 -7.76 13.48 11.98
N GLY A 198 -7.79 13.13 10.69
CA GLY A 198 -6.71 12.43 10.00
C GLY A 198 -5.58 13.38 9.55
N GLY A 199 -4.76 12.97 8.58
CA GLY A 199 -3.72 13.83 7.99
C GLY A 199 -4.31 15.06 7.27
N TYR A 200 -3.56 16.17 7.25
CA TYR A 200 -3.96 17.37 6.52
C TYR A 200 -3.67 17.22 5.04
N VAL A 201 -4.63 17.55 4.19
CA VAL A 201 -4.39 17.63 2.74
C VAL A 201 -4.81 19.02 2.28
N MET A 202 -3.83 19.78 1.83
CA MET A 202 -4.03 21.14 1.33
C MET A 202 -4.91 21.12 0.08
N ASP A 203 -5.66 22.20 -0.13
CA ASP A 203 -6.29 22.42 -1.42
C ASP A 203 -5.21 22.63 -2.47
N SER A 204 -5.37 22.00 -3.62
CA SER A 204 -4.39 22.07 -4.69
C SER A 204 -4.74 23.17 -5.68
N LYS A 205 -3.71 23.77 -6.26
CA LYS A 205 -3.83 24.66 -7.41
C LYS A 205 -3.72 23.81 -8.67
N PRO A 206 -4.80 23.65 -9.47
CA PRO A 206 -4.78 22.83 -10.66
C PRO A 206 -4.04 23.53 -11.81
N GLY A 207 -3.37 22.75 -12.65
CA GLY A 207 -2.66 23.27 -13.81
C GLY A 207 -1.50 22.39 -14.26
N PHE A 208 -0.87 22.84 -15.33
CA PHE A 208 0.46 22.39 -15.74
C PHE A 208 1.50 23.36 -15.21
N TYR A 209 2.54 22.78 -14.64
CA TYR A 209 3.66 23.48 -14.05
C TYR A 209 4.94 22.96 -14.68
N ASP A 210 5.95 23.82 -14.79
CA ASP A 210 7.33 23.40 -15.02
C ASP A 210 7.93 22.88 -13.71
N SER A 211 9.04 23.44 -13.25
CA SER A 211 9.77 22.94 -12.08
C SER A 211 8.96 23.05 -10.79
N VAL A 212 8.65 21.89 -10.22
CA VAL A 212 8.05 21.72 -8.89
C VAL A 212 9.00 20.91 -8.02
N VAL A 213 9.36 21.46 -6.87
CA VAL A 213 10.16 20.78 -5.84
C VAL A 213 9.22 20.24 -4.78
N VAL A 214 9.44 19.00 -4.36
CA VAL A 214 8.73 18.36 -3.25
C VAL A 214 9.68 18.24 -2.07
N LEU A 215 9.27 18.81 -0.95
CA LEU A 215 9.93 18.61 0.34
C LEU A 215 9.01 17.75 1.23
N ASP A 216 9.57 16.78 1.94
CA ASP A 216 8.83 15.79 2.73
C ASP A 216 9.41 15.65 4.15
N TYR A 217 8.55 15.61 5.16
CA TYR A 217 8.98 15.39 6.53
C TYR A 217 9.30 13.92 6.80
N LYS A 218 10.54 13.66 7.18
CA LYS A 218 11.01 12.33 7.51
C LYS A 218 10.30 11.79 8.74
N SER A 219 9.38 10.84 8.52
CA SER A 219 8.62 10.17 9.58
C SER A 219 7.94 11.19 10.51
N LEU A 220 7.11 12.06 9.93
CA LEU A 220 6.47 13.20 10.60
C LEU A 220 5.80 12.85 11.93
N TYR A 221 4.99 11.80 12.00
CA TYR A 221 4.29 11.48 13.25
C TYR A 221 5.24 10.99 14.35
N PRO A 222 6.19 10.07 14.08
CA PRO A 222 7.28 9.78 15.01
C PRO A 222 8.07 11.01 15.47
N SER A 223 8.38 11.96 14.59
CA SER A 223 9.12 13.17 14.98
C SER A 223 8.27 14.14 15.82
N ILE A 224 6.96 14.24 15.57
CA ILE A 224 6.01 14.98 16.41
C ILE A 224 5.94 14.37 17.81
N ILE A 225 5.82 13.03 17.91
CA ILE A 225 5.81 12.33 19.20
C ILE A 225 7.05 12.68 20.01
N ARG A 226 8.23 12.69 19.38
CA ARG A 226 9.51 13.01 20.03
C ARG A 226 9.66 14.49 20.41
N THR A 227 9.20 15.39 19.54
CA THR A 227 9.36 16.84 19.71
C THR A 227 8.39 17.40 20.75
N PHE A 228 7.13 16.96 20.70
CA PHE A 228 6.05 17.48 21.54
C PHE A 228 5.67 16.55 22.70
N LEU A 229 6.47 15.50 22.93
CA LEU A 229 6.37 14.58 24.05
C LEU A 229 5.00 13.90 24.18
N VAL A 230 4.36 13.61 23.04
CA VAL A 230 3.04 12.96 23.03
C VAL A 230 3.14 11.55 23.59
N ASP A 231 2.45 11.30 24.71
CA ASP A 231 2.56 10.06 25.47
C ASP A 231 1.31 9.81 26.33
N PRO A 232 0.80 8.57 26.43
CA PRO A 232 -0.29 8.24 27.35
C PRO A 232 -0.06 8.63 28.81
N VAL A 233 1.09 8.28 29.41
CA VAL A 233 1.43 8.69 30.80
C VAL A 233 1.67 10.19 30.87
N GLY A 234 2.39 10.75 29.90
CA GLY A 234 2.67 12.17 29.81
C GLY A 234 1.39 13.03 29.78
N LEU A 235 0.34 12.57 29.11
CA LEU A 235 -0.97 13.24 29.10
C LEU A 235 -1.65 13.19 30.48
N VAL A 236 -1.59 12.06 31.17
CA VAL A 236 -2.17 11.91 32.53
C VAL A 236 -1.44 12.82 33.53
N GLU A 237 -0.11 12.81 33.50
CA GLU A 237 0.71 13.69 34.35
C GLU A 237 0.48 15.16 34.03
N GLY A 238 0.44 15.53 32.74
CA GLY A 238 0.14 16.90 32.32
C GLY A 238 -1.24 17.36 32.78
N THR A 239 -2.26 16.51 32.68
CA THR A 239 -3.62 16.83 33.17
C THR A 239 -3.68 17.05 34.68
N ARG A 240 -2.77 16.44 35.45
CA ARG A 240 -2.66 16.58 36.91
C ARG A 240 -1.75 17.73 37.35
N ALA A 241 -1.02 18.35 36.43
CA ALA A 241 -0.09 19.41 36.75
C ALA A 241 -0.84 20.64 37.30
N GLN A 242 -0.38 21.16 38.44
CA GLN A 242 -0.95 22.36 39.05
C GLN A 242 -0.54 23.65 38.32
N ASP A 243 0.65 23.63 37.71
CA ASP A 243 1.15 24.70 36.85
C ASP A 243 1.18 24.24 35.39
N PRO A 244 0.23 24.69 34.55
CA PRO A 244 0.22 24.38 33.13
C PRO A 244 1.45 24.89 32.36
N ALA A 245 2.20 25.86 32.90
CA ALA A 245 3.42 26.35 32.27
C ALA A 245 4.58 25.33 32.35
N ALA A 246 4.52 24.37 33.29
CA ALA A 246 5.53 23.33 33.44
C ALA A 246 5.43 22.21 32.38
N GLY A 247 4.31 22.08 31.68
CA GLY A 247 4.11 21.06 30.65
C GLY A 247 4.47 21.50 29.22
N VAL A 248 4.32 20.58 28.27
CA VAL A 248 4.38 20.82 26.83
C VAL A 248 2.97 20.97 26.30
N LYS A 249 2.67 22.13 25.70
CA LYS A 249 1.32 22.45 25.23
C LYS A 249 1.08 21.78 23.89
N GLY A 250 0.01 21.00 23.81
CA GLY A 250 -0.50 20.39 22.60
C GLY A 250 -1.75 21.08 22.05
N PRO A 251 -2.20 20.68 20.85
CA PRO A 251 -3.48 21.10 20.30
C PRO A 251 -4.66 20.81 21.24
N ASN A 252 -5.77 21.54 21.06
CA ASN A 252 -7.00 21.40 21.86
C ASN A 252 -6.80 21.54 23.38
N GLY A 253 -5.77 22.26 23.82
CA GLY A 253 -5.48 22.48 25.24
C GLY A 253 -4.89 21.26 25.95
N THR A 254 -4.47 20.22 25.21
CA THR A 254 -3.75 19.09 25.80
C THR A 254 -2.43 19.55 26.41
N LEU A 255 -2.03 18.90 27.51
CA LEU A 255 -0.78 19.17 28.20
C LEU A 255 -0.05 17.87 28.45
N PHE A 256 1.22 17.81 28.07
CA PHE A 256 2.08 16.64 28.26
C PHE A 256 3.18 16.95 29.27
N SER A 257 3.51 15.99 30.14
CA SER A 257 4.63 16.11 31.05
C SER A 257 5.96 16.23 30.30
N ARG A 258 6.86 17.10 30.78
CA ARG A 258 8.24 17.20 30.28
C ARG A 258 9.14 16.07 30.77
N ASP A 259 8.92 15.61 32.00
CA ASP A 259 9.85 14.68 32.66
C ASP A 259 9.32 13.24 32.77
N ARG A 260 8.01 13.03 32.62
CA ARG A 260 7.35 11.72 32.84
C ARG A 260 6.59 11.28 31.60
N HIS A 261 7.32 10.63 30.70
CA HIS A 261 6.78 10.06 29.46
C HIS A 261 7.62 8.84 29.05
N CYS A 262 7.09 7.96 28.20
CA CYS A 262 7.90 6.84 27.69
C CYS A 262 7.82 6.61 26.18
N LEU A 263 6.74 7.02 25.50
CA LEU A 263 6.64 6.89 24.05
C LEU A 263 7.74 7.66 23.30
N PRO A 264 8.10 8.92 23.65
CA PRO A 264 9.18 9.65 22.99
C PRO A 264 10.52 8.92 23.03
N GLU A 265 10.83 8.27 24.15
CA GLU A 265 12.06 7.49 24.34
C GLU A 265 12.07 6.20 23.52
N ILE A 266 10.92 5.48 23.50
CA ILE A 266 10.77 4.28 22.68
C ILE A 266 11.01 4.61 21.20
N VAL A 267 10.33 5.65 20.71
CA VAL A 267 10.48 6.08 19.31
C VAL A 267 11.92 6.55 19.04
N SER A 268 12.55 7.25 19.98
CA SER A 268 13.96 7.66 19.82
C SER A 268 14.92 6.46 19.76
N THR A 269 14.67 5.41 20.56
CA THR A 269 15.47 4.18 20.52
C THR A 269 15.33 3.49 19.17
N PHE A 270 14.12 3.38 18.63
CA PHE A 270 13.89 2.78 17.32
C PHE A 270 14.47 3.61 16.19
N TRP A 271 14.44 4.94 16.32
CA TRP A 271 15.07 5.83 15.37
C TRP A 271 16.58 5.60 15.30
N HIS A 272 17.27 5.59 16.45
CA HIS A 272 18.71 5.36 16.50
C HIS A 272 19.08 3.96 15.99
N ALA A 273 18.33 2.93 16.38
CA ALA A 273 18.51 1.58 15.86
C ALA A 273 18.33 1.53 14.33
N ARG A 274 17.42 2.34 13.77
CA ARG A 274 17.19 2.40 12.33
C ARG A 274 18.34 3.09 11.61
N ASP A 275 18.87 4.17 12.17
CA ASP A 275 20.03 4.86 11.60
C ASP A 275 21.29 3.98 11.65
N GLU A 276 21.46 3.20 12.71
CA GLU A 276 22.49 2.16 12.78
C GLU A 276 22.27 1.05 11.74
N ALA A 277 21.05 0.55 11.60
CA ALA A 277 20.71 -0.44 10.58
C ALA A 277 21.01 0.07 9.15
N LYS A 278 20.70 1.34 8.86
CA LYS A 278 21.09 1.98 7.59
C LYS A 278 22.60 2.04 7.39
N ARG A 279 23.36 2.46 8.42
CA ARG A 279 24.84 2.51 8.37
C ARG A 279 25.45 1.13 8.16
N ALA A 280 24.90 0.11 8.83
CA ALA A 280 25.30 -1.29 8.68
C ALA A 280 24.77 -1.95 7.40
N LYS A 281 24.00 -1.23 6.57
CA LYS A 281 23.32 -1.76 5.37
C LYS A 281 22.40 -2.97 5.66
N ASN A 282 21.84 -3.03 6.87
CA ASN A 282 20.79 -3.97 7.25
C ASN A 282 19.42 -3.40 6.82
N GLU A 283 19.12 -3.53 5.53
CA GLU A 283 17.85 -3.10 4.94
C GLU A 283 16.62 -3.73 5.62
N PRO A 284 16.61 -5.05 5.91
CA PRO A 284 15.48 -5.67 6.60
C PRO A 284 15.13 -5.04 7.95
N LEU A 285 16.13 -4.83 8.81
CA LEU A 285 15.93 -4.20 10.12
C LEU A 285 15.50 -2.73 9.98
N SER A 286 16.13 -1.98 9.08
CA SER A 286 15.77 -0.58 8.82
C SER A 286 14.30 -0.44 8.39
N GLN A 287 13.81 -1.38 7.57
CA GLN A 287 12.43 -1.43 7.14
C GLN A 287 11.49 -1.85 8.28
N ALA A 288 11.84 -2.87 9.07
CA ALA A 288 11.04 -3.31 10.21
C ALA A 288 10.84 -2.18 11.24
N LEU A 289 11.90 -1.45 11.57
CA LEU A 289 11.86 -0.30 12.48
C LEU A 289 11.03 0.86 11.92
N LYS A 290 11.14 1.15 10.61
CA LYS A 290 10.30 2.17 9.94
C LYS A 290 8.82 1.83 10.09
N LEU A 291 8.44 0.59 9.79
CA LEU A 291 7.05 0.13 9.87
C LEU A 291 6.52 0.17 11.31
N LEU A 292 7.33 -0.25 12.28
CA LEU A 292 6.95 -0.21 13.68
C LEU A 292 6.68 1.22 14.17
N MET A 293 7.61 2.16 13.93
CA MET A 293 7.45 3.55 14.35
C MET A 293 6.20 4.19 13.73
N ASN A 294 5.98 4.01 12.42
CA ASN A 294 4.81 4.56 11.74
C ASN A 294 3.49 3.98 12.28
N SER A 295 3.50 2.74 12.78
CA SER A 295 2.30 2.11 13.32
C SER A 295 1.86 2.69 14.68
N PHE A 296 2.78 3.23 15.49
CA PHE A 296 2.48 3.65 16.86
C PHE A 296 1.49 4.81 16.95
N ALA A 297 1.59 5.79 16.05
CA ALA A 297 0.60 6.86 15.96
C ALA A 297 -0.80 6.30 15.61
N GLY A 298 -0.86 5.33 14.70
CA GLY A 298 -2.11 4.66 14.33
C GLY A 298 -2.70 3.82 15.47
N VAL A 299 -1.86 3.18 16.28
CA VAL A 299 -2.30 2.38 17.44
C VAL A 299 -3.02 3.23 18.49
N LEU A 300 -2.58 4.47 18.73
CA LEU A 300 -3.25 5.38 19.67
C LEU A 300 -4.65 5.84 19.20
N GLY A 301 -4.94 5.71 17.90
CA GLY A 301 -6.25 5.98 17.31
C GLY A 301 -7.14 4.75 17.11
N ALA A 302 -6.63 3.54 17.37
CA ALA A 302 -7.41 2.31 17.22
C ALA A 302 -8.19 2.01 18.49
N SER A 303 -9.54 1.95 18.42
CA SER A 303 -10.40 1.70 19.59
C SER A 303 -10.13 0.38 20.32
N ASP A 304 -9.57 -0.61 19.61
CA ASP A 304 -9.19 -1.91 20.18
C ASP A 304 -7.87 -1.85 20.97
N CYS A 305 -7.14 -0.74 20.88
CA CYS A 305 -5.97 -0.48 21.70
C CYS A 305 -6.40 0.00 23.09
N ARG A 306 -5.82 -0.59 24.14
CA ARG A 306 -6.07 -0.12 25.51
C ARG A 306 -5.62 1.32 25.75
N PHE A 307 -4.61 1.79 25.02
CA PHE A 307 -4.11 3.17 25.09
C PHE A 307 -4.82 4.11 24.10
N PHE A 308 -5.94 3.67 23.52
CA PHE A 308 -6.76 4.51 22.66
C PHE A 308 -7.14 5.79 23.38
N ASN A 309 -6.82 6.93 22.79
CA ASN A 309 -7.30 8.22 23.27
C ASN A 309 -7.37 9.21 22.10
N PRO A 310 -8.57 9.74 21.76
CA PRO A 310 -8.75 10.75 20.73
C PRO A 310 -7.85 11.98 20.90
N ASP A 311 -7.55 12.37 22.14
CA ASP A 311 -6.71 13.54 22.44
C ASP A 311 -5.24 13.27 22.06
N LEU A 312 -4.74 12.05 22.27
CA LEU A 312 -3.38 11.67 21.88
C LEU A 312 -3.21 11.70 20.36
N VAL A 313 -4.11 11.03 19.65
CA VAL A 313 -4.03 10.98 18.18
C VAL A 313 -4.29 12.36 17.56
N SER A 314 -5.21 13.15 18.13
CA SER A 314 -5.45 14.53 17.68
C SER A 314 -4.26 15.43 17.94
N ALA A 315 -3.55 15.27 19.06
CA ALA A 315 -2.34 16.04 19.35
C ALA A 315 -1.25 15.80 18.29
N ILE A 316 -1.15 14.57 17.76
CA ILE A 316 -0.24 14.25 16.66
C ILE A 316 -0.73 14.84 15.34
N THR A 317 -1.98 14.54 14.95
CA THR A 317 -2.48 14.91 13.62
C THR A 317 -2.64 16.42 13.48
N LEU A 318 -3.24 17.10 14.47
CA LEU A 318 -3.42 18.56 14.43
C LEU A 318 -2.08 19.31 14.47
N ARG A 319 -1.08 18.79 15.18
CA ARG A 319 0.27 19.38 15.11
C ARG A 319 0.86 19.22 13.72
N GLY A 320 0.64 18.09 13.06
CA GLY A 320 0.99 17.92 11.64
C GLY A 320 0.30 18.94 10.74
N HIS A 321 -0.99 19.25 10.98
CA HIS A 321 -1.73 20.27 10.22
C HIS A 321 -1.09 21.65 10.38
N GLU A 322 -0.80 22.03 11.61
CA GLU A 322 -0.16 23.30 11.96
C GLU A 322 1.22 23.40 11.32
N MET A 323 2.04 22.36 11.43
CA MET A 323 3.36 22.31 10.82
C MET A 323 3.30 22.53 9.31
N MET A 324 2.37 21.87 8.62
CA MET A 324 2.22 22.03 7.17
C MET A 324 1.82 23.45 6.77
N ARG A 325 0.93 24.10 7.55
CA ARG A 325 0.53 25.49 7.31
C ARG A 325 1.70 26.45 7.55
N LEU A 326 2.41 26.31 8.66
CA LEU A 326 3.55 27.15 8.98
C LEU A 326 4.70 26.97 7.99
N THR A 327 4.94 25.74 7.53
CA THR A 327 5.94 25.46 6.48
C THR A 327 5.55 26.12 5.16
N ARG A 328 4.27 26.07 4.79
CA ARG A 328 3.76 26.81 3.62
C ARG A 328 4.02 28.30 3.76
N ASP A 329 3.59 28.90 4.86
CA ASP A 329 3.69 30.35 5.06
C ASP A 329 5.17 30.78 5.00
N PHE A 330 6.08 30.01 5.62
CA PHE A 330 7.53 30.22 5.57
C PHE A 330 8.11 30.19 4.15
N VAL A 331 7.63 29.28 3.31
CA VAL A 331 8.04 29.15 1.90
C VAL A 331 7.47 30.28 1.05
N GLU A 332 6.21 30.67 1.28
CA GLU A 332 5.54 31.74 0.54
C GLU A 332 6.14 33.13 0.86
N GLU A 333 6.55 33.36 2.11
CA GLU A 333 7.29 34.57 2.52
C GLU A 333 8.64 34.75 1.78
N ARG A 334 9.21 33.65 1.26
CA ARG A 334 10.43 33.66 0.44
C ARG A 334 10.18 33.84 -1.06
N GLY A 335 8.93 34.07 -1.45
CA GLY A 335 8.52 34.36 -2.83
C GLY A 335 8.24 33.12 -3.69
N TYR A 336 8.36 31.92 -3.13
CA TYR A 336 7.94 30.68 -3.79
C TYR A 336 6.43 30.48 -3.67
N GLU A 337 5.85 29.69 -4.55
CA GLU A 337 4.43 29.39 -4.49
C GLU A 337 4.21 27.93 -4.10
N VAL A 338 3.43 27.70 -3.05
CA VAL A 338 3.01 26.35 -2.68
C VAL A 338 1.71 26.02 -3.42
N ILE A 339 1.74 24.94 -4.19
CA ILE A 339 0.63 24.53 -5.06
C ILE A 339 -0.14 23.33 -4.52
N TYR A 340 0.46 22.55 -3.61
CA TYR A 340 -0.18 21.38 -2.99
C TYR A 340 0.58 20.93 -1.74
N GLY A 341 -0.06 20.10 -0.91
CA GLY A 341 0.56 19.38 0.19
C GLY A 341 -0.28 18.21 0.65
N ASP A 342 0.36 17.08 0.93
CA ASP A 342 -0.28 15.84 1.38
C ASP A 342 0.41 15.33 2.65
N THR A 343 -0.26 15.51 3.78
CA THR A 343 0.10 15.01 5.12
C THR A 343 1.43 15.54 5.66
N ASP A 344 2.55 15.13 5.06
CA ASP A 344 3.94 15.39 5.41
C ASP A 344 4.75 16.01 4.27
N SER A 345 4.17 16.13 3.06
CA SER A 345 4.82 16.68 1.87
C SER A 345 4.27 18.04 1.45
N ILE A 346 5.14 18.92 0.94
CA ILE A 346 4.80 20.23 0.37
C ILE A 346 5.35 20.37 -1.05
N PHE A 347 4.51 20.84 -1.97
CA PHE A 347 4.82 20.99 -3.39
C PHE A 347 5.01 22.47 -3.72
N ILE A 348 6.23 22.82 -4.11
CA ILE A 348 6.68 24.19 -4.28
C ILE A 348 6.96 24.43 -5.77
N TRP A 349 6.15 25.27 -6.39
CA TRP A 349 6.35 25.70 -7.77
C TRP A 349 7.41 26.80 -7.84
N LEU A 350 8.43 26.57 -8.65
CA LEU A 350 9.55 27.51 -8.84
C LEU A 350 9.24 28.60 -9.89
N ARG A 351 7.96 28.76 -10.29
CA ARG A 351 7.44 29.74 -11.28
C ARG A 351 7.90 29.60 -12.73
N ARG A 352 9.06 28.97 -12.97
CA ARG A 352 9.64 28.73 -14.30
C ARG A 352 10.42 27.42 -14.32
N ALA A 353 10.82 26.98 -15.51
CA ALA A 353 11.74 25.85 -15.65
C ALA A 353 13.10 26.16 -15.01
N HIS A 354 13.63 25.20 -14.27
CA HIS A 354 14.96 25.23 -13.66
C HIS A 354 15.76 24.00 -14.11
N SER A 355 17.08 24.14 -14.17
CA SER A 355 17.94 22.97 -14.33
C SER A 355 17.80 22.06 -13.10
N ASN A 356 18.18 20.79 -13.24
CA ASN A 356 18.10 19.87 -12.11
C ASN A 356 19.00 20.34 -10.95
N GLU A 357 20.19 20.84 -11.27
CA GLU A 357 21.15 21.37 -10.30
C GLU A 357 20.59 22.59 -9.55
N ASP A 358 20.01 23.55 -10.26
CA ASP A 358 19.39 24.74 -9.64
C ASP A 358 18.22 24.37 -8.73
N ALA A 359 17.35 23.47 -9.17
CA ALA A 359 16.20 23.02 -8.39
C ALA A 359 16.64 22.32 -7.10
N HIS A 360 17.69 21.48 -7.16
CA HIS A 360 18.27 20.83 -5.99
C HIS A 360 18.93 21.84 -5.05
N ALA A 361 19.64 22.85 -5.57
CA ALA A 361 20.24 23.89 -4.76
C ALA A 361 19.18 24.71 -4.00
N ILE A 362 18.09 25.08 -4.67
CA ILE A 362 16.94 25.76 -4.05
C ILE A 362 16.30 24.88 -2.97
N ALA A 363 16.08 23.59 -3.26
CA ALA A 363 15.52 22.65 -2.30
C ALA A 363 16.41 22.48 -1.07
N ALA A 364 17.73 22.36 -1.26
CA ALA A 364 18.71 22.25 -0.18
C ALA A 364 18.75 23.51 0.71
N ALA A 365 18.65 24.70 0.10
CA ALA A 365 18.56 25.94 0.84
C ALA A 365 17.27 26.00 1.68
N LEU A 366 16.11 25.74 1.05
CA LEU A 366 14.82 25.76 1.74
C LEU A 366 14.75 24.76 2.89
N THR A 367 15.20 23.51 2.68
CA THR A 367 15.23 22.48 3.74
C THR A 367 16.12 22.90 4.91
N THR A 368 17.32 23.42 4.63
CA THR A 368 18.23 23.93 5.67
C THR A 368 17.59 25.06 6.48
N GLU A 369 16.97 26.02 5.79
CA GLU A 369 16.32 27.16 6.42
C GLU A 369 15.09 26.78 7.25
N ILE A 370 14.22 25.90 6.74
CA ILE A 370 13.02 25.40 7.43
C ILE A 370 13.43 24.64 8.70
N ASN A 371 14.40 23.73 8.60
CA ASN A 371 14.87 22.95 9.76
C ASN A 371 15.52 23.85 10.83
N ALA A 372 16.30 24.85 10.42
CA ALA A 372 16.88 25.83 11.33
C ALA A 372 15.80 26.71 11.99
N TRP A 373 14.76 27.09 11.23
CA TRP A 373 13.63 27.86 11.74
C TRP A 373 12.82 27.07 12.77
N TRP A 374 12.51 25.80 12.52
CA TRP A 374 11.87 24.94 13.53
C TRP A 374 12.69 24.81 14.79
N THR A 375 14.00 24.64 14.66
CA THR A 375 14.91 24.52 15.80
C THR A 375 14.86 25.75 16.69
N ARG A 376 14.90 26.96 16.11
CA ARG A 376 14.78 28.22 16.86
C ARG A 376 13.39 28.38 17.47
N THR A 377 12.35 28.23 16.67
CA THR A 377 10.96 28.46 17.09
C THR A 377 10.56 27.55 18.26
N LEU A 378 10.87 26.25 18.17
CA LEU A 378 10.57 25.28 19.23
C LEU A 378 11.34 25.57 20.53
N HIS A 379 12.59 25.99 20.40
CA HIS A 379 13.41 26.38 21.54
C HIS A 379 12.86 27.66 22.20
N ASP A 380 12.56 28.69 21.41
CA ASP A 380 12.20 30.01 21.94
C ASP A 380 10.77 30.04 22.51
N GLU A 381 9.82 29.31 21.91
CA GLU A 381 8.42 29.30 22.36
C GLU A 381 8.16 28.36 23.53
N GLN A 382 8.80 27.18 23.55
CA GLN A 382 8.48 26.12 24.51
C GLN A 382 9.71 25.42 25.09
N GLY A 383 10.94 25.86 24.79
CA GLY A 383 12.16 25.20 25.26
C GLY A 383 12.28 23.75 24.79
N LEU A 384 11.74 23.43 23.61
CA LEU A 384 11.71 22.06 23.08
C LEU A 384 12.91 21.78 22.18
N ARG A 385 13.42 20.55 22.27
CA ARG A 385 14.39 20.03 21.31
C ARG A 385 13.67 19.65 20.02
N ASN A 386 14.16 20.16 18.90
CA ASN A 386 13.63 19.83 17.59
C ASN A 386 14.08 18.43 17.13
N PHE A 387 13.11 17.59 16.77
CA PHE A 387 13.34 16.33 16.05
C PHE A 387 12.63 16.28 14.69
N LEU A 388 12.00 17.39 14.29
CA LEU A 388 11.40 17.57 12.98
C LEU A 388 12.52 17.77 11.95
N GLU A 389 12.42 17.03 10.85
CA GLU A 389 13.40 17.05 9.77
C GLU A 389 12.63 16.98 8.44
N ILE A 390 12.63 18.10 7.70
CA ILE A 390 12.15 18.14 6.31
C ILE A 390 13.34 17.85 5.39
N GLU A 391 13.13 16.95 4.43
CA GLU A 391 14.13 16.52 3.46
C GLU A 391 13.63 16.87 2.03
N PHE A 392 14.57 17.00 1.10
CA PHE A 392 14.23 17.04 -0.32
C PHE A 392 13.85 15.64 -0.77
N ASP A 393 12.69 15.52 -1.42
CA ASP A 393 12.20 14.24 -1.96
C ASP A 393 12.41 14.18 -3.47
N THR A 394 11.76 15.08 -4.22
CA THR A 394 11.71 14.99 -5.69
C THR A 394 11.73 16.37 -6.35
N HIS A 395 12.42 16.48 -7.48
CA HIS A 395 12.21 17.55 -8.45
C HIS A 395 11.44 17.02 -9.65
N TYR A 396 10.26 17.58 -9.89
CA TYR A 396 9.49 17.38 -11.10
C TYR A 396 9.82 18.49 -12.10
N LYS A 397 10.40 18.13 -13.24
CA LYS A 397 10.67 19.06 -14.36
C LYS A 397 9.38 19.58 -14.99
N LYS A 398 8.37 18.72 -15.06
CA LYS A 398 6.99 19.04 -15.45
C LYS A 398 6.05 18.39 -14.45
N PHE A 399 4.97 19.08 -14.10
CA PHE A 399 4.01 18.60 -13.12
C PHE A 399 2.58 18.94 -13.54
N PHE A 400 1.67 18.00 -13.34
CA PHE A 400 0.26 18.14 -13.65
C PHE A 400 -0.58 17.89 -12.40
N MET A 401 -1.31 18.93 -11.99
CA MET A 401 -2.32 18.87 -10.94
C MET A 401 -3.72 18.95 -11.58
N PRO A 402 -4.50 17.85 -11.62
CA PRO A 402 -5.84 17.85 -12.19
C PRO A 402 -6.86 18.57 -11.31
N THR A 403 -8.01 18.91 -11.90
CA THR A 403 -9.21 19.29 -11.16
C THR A 403 -10.02 18.06 -10.70
N ILE A 404 -10.95 18.28 -9.78
CA ILE A 404 -12.05 17.35 -9.52
C ILE A 404 -12.93 17.32 -10.77
N ARG A 405 -13.36 16.12 -11.19
CA ARG A 405 -14.16 15.94 -12.41
C ARG A 405 -15.41 16.81 -12.36
N GLY A 406 -15.60 17.65 -13.37
CA GLY A 406 -16.75 18.55 -13.47
C GLY A 406 -16.69 19.76 -12.54
N SER A 407 -15.51 20.11 -12.00
CA SER A 407 -15.28 21.25 -11.13
C SER A 407 -13.97 21.97 -11.50
N GLU A 408 -13.83 23.22 -11.07
CA GLU A 408 -12.58 24.00 -11.15
C GLU A 408 -11.68 23.78 -9.93
N ILE A 409 -12.19 23.09 -8.90
CA ILE A 409 -11.44 22.82 -7.67
C ILE A 409 -10.34 21.79 -7.96
N GLY A 410 -9.12 22.06 -7.49
CA GLY A 410 -8.00 21.15 -7.61
C GLY A 410 -8.25 19.80 -6.92
N SER A 411 -7.77 18.72 -7.53
CA SER A 411 -7.90 17.38 -6.97
C SER A 411 -6.89 17.13 -5.86
N LYS A 412 -7.25 16.24 -4.93
CA LYS A 412 -6.37 15.78 -3.86
C LYS A 412 -5.90 14.36 -4.13
N LYS A 413 -4.66 14.06 -3.78
CA LYS A 413 -4.01 12.73 -3.94
C LYS A 413 -3.99 12.22 -5.38
N ARG A 414 -4.10 13.13 -6.36
CA ARG A 414 -4.16 12.81 -7.79
C ARG A 414 -3.25 13.78 -8.53
N TYR A 415 -2.14 13.31 -9.08
CA TYR A 415 -1.21 14.12 -9.87
C TYR A 415 -0.30 13.25 -10.74
N ALA A 416 0.34 13.87 -11.73
CA ALA A 416 1.43 13.29 -12.50
C ALA A 416 2.62 14.24 -12.55
N GLY A 417 3.83 13.71 -12.66
CA GLY A 417 5.01 14.53 -12.87
C GLY A 417 6.11 13.77 -13.58
N LEU A 418 6.95 14.51 -14.30
CA LEU A 418 8.18 14.02 -14.92
C LEU A 418 9.33 14.28 -13.93
N SER A 419 9.71 13.27 -13.15
CA SER A 419 10.83 13.39 -12.20
C SER A 419 12.15 13.19 -12.90
N VAL A 420 13.19 13.84 -12.40
CA VAL A 420 14.56 13.71 -12.90
C VAL A 420 15.45 13.21 -11.78
N ASP A 421 16.11 12.07 -11.98
CA ASP A 421 17.04 11.54 -10.98
C ASP A 421 18.37 12.34 -10.97
N ALA A 422 19.26 12.01 -10.03
CA ALA A 422 20.58 12.66 -9.92
C ALA A 422 21.49 12.41 -11.14
N LYS A 423 21.18 11.41 -11.98
CA LYS A 423 21.90 11.08 -13.22
C LYS A 423 21.26 11.73 -14.45
N GLY A 424 20.18 12.49 -14.28
CA GLY A 424 19.44 13.13 -15.36
C GLY A 424 18.46 12.21 -16.09
N GLN A 425 18.17 11.01 -15.56
CA GLN A 425 17.17 10.12 -16.14
C GLN A 425 15.77 10.59 -15.77
N GLU A 426 14.92 10.68 -16.79
CA GLU A 426 13.53 11.08 -16.63
C GLU A 426 12.63 9.87 -16.33
N GLU A 427 11.75 10.02 -15.35
CA GLU A 427 10.76 9.01 -14.98
C GLU A 427 9.37 9.65 -14.84
N MET A 428 8.36 9.02 -15.43
CA MET A 428 6.96 9.43 -15.26
C MET A 428 6.40 8.88 -13.96
N VAL A 429 6.02 9.77 -13.04
CA VAL A 429 5.40 9.43 -11.76
C VAL A 429 3.91 9.74 -11.81
N TYR A 430 3.10 8.74 -11.46
CA TYR A 430 1.64 8.87 -11.33
C TYR A 430 1.21 8.57 -9.89
N ARG A 431 0.34 9.42 -9.34
CA ARG A 431 -0.25 9.23 -8.00
C ARG A 431 -1.75 9.41 -8.09
N GLY A 432 -2.51 8.39 -7.66
CA GLY A 432 -3.98 8.37 -7.61
C GLY A 432 -4.75 8.52 -8.94
N LEU A 433 -4.06 8.82 -10.03
CA LEU A 433 -4.58 8.83 -11.39
C LEU A 433 -4.93 7.42 -11.87
N GLU A 434 -5.68 7.35 -12.96
CA GLU A 434 -6.18 6.13 -13.58
C GLU A 434 -5.05 5.14 -13.92
N MET A 435 -3.87 5.64 -14.30
CA MET A 435 -2.66 4.85 -14.53
C MET A 435 -2.21 4.07 -13.28
N ALA A 436 -2.30 4.68 -12.09
CA ALA A 436 -1.93 4.05 -10.83
C ALA A 436 -3.03 3.13 -10.25
N ARG A 437 -4.15 2.94 -10.96
CA ARG A 437 -5.35 2.28 -10.44
C ARG A 437 -5.62 0.94 -11.11
N SER A 438 -5.59 -0.13 -10.32
CA SER A 438 -5.81 -1.50 -10.79
C SER A 438 -7.21 -1.75 -11.38
N ASP A 439 -8.19 -0.90 -11.05
CA ASP A 439 -9.60 -1.05 -11.43
C ASP A 439 -9.98 -0.36 -12.75
N TRP A 440 -9.01 0.32 -13.41
CA TRP A 440 -9.12 0.88 -14.76
C TRP A 440 -8.50 -0.04 -15.81
N THR A 441 -8.97 0.05 -17.05
CA THR A 441 -8.52 -0.82 -18.14
C THR A 441 -7.09 -0.47 -18.61
N PRO A 442 -6.33 -1.44 -19.15
CA PRO A 442 -5.07 -1.16 -19.83
C PRO A 442 -5.17 -0.07 -20.90
N LEU A 443 -6.30 0.00 -21.62
CA LEU A 443 -6.59 1.03 -22.61
C LEU A 443 -6.47 2.44 -21.99
N ALA A 444 -7.17 2.66 -20.88
CA ALA A 444 -7.20 3.95 -20.21
C ALA A 444 -5.82 4.35 -19.67
N ARG A 445 -5.08 3.37 -19.14
CA ARG A 445 -3.73 3.56 -18.61
C ARG A 445 -2.74 3.96 -19.69
N GLN A 446 -2.69 3.20 -20.79
CA GLN A 446 -1.83 3.52 -21.93
C GLN A 446 -2.19 4.85 -22.58
N PHE A 447 -3.48 5.16 -22.67
CA PHE A 447 -3.94 6.45 -23.20
C PHE A 447 -3.48 7.62 -22.31
N GLN A 448 -3.65 7.52 -20.99
CA GLN A 448 -3.21 8.54 -20.04
C GLN A 448 -1.70 8.76 -20.10
N GLU A 449 -0.93 7.67 -20.10
CA GLU A 449 0.53 7.71 -20.20
C GLU A 449 0.99 8.31 -21.52
N GLY A 450 0.46 7.84 -22.65
CA GLY A 450 0.83 8.34 -23.97
C GLY A 450 0.48 9.83 -24.18
N LEU A 451 -0.63 10.29 -23.60
CA LEU A 451 -1.05 11.70 -23.67
C LEU A 451 -0.19 12.58 -22.77
N LEU A 452 -0.02 12.23 -21.49
CA LEU A 452 0.78 13.03 -20.55
C LEU A 452 2.25 13.05 -20.94
N SER A 453 2.80 11.93 -21.41
CA SER A 453 4.18 11.88 -21.90
C SER A 453 4.39 12.91 -23.01
N ARG A 454 3.54 12.93 -24.03
CA ARG A 454 3.64 13.91 -25.13
C ARG A 454 3.56 15.34 -24.62
N ILE A 455 2.58 15.64 -23.75
CA ILE A 455 2.41 16.98 -23.19
C ILE A 455 3.62 17.42 -22.37
N PHE A 456 4.19 16.54 -21.53
CA PHE A 456 5.37 16.88 -20.74
C PHE A 456 6.65 17.05 -21.56
N HIS A 457 6.73 16.44 -22.74
CA HIS A 457 7.85 16.61 -23.67
C HIS A 457 7.59 17.69 -24.73
N ASP A 458 6.53 18.49 -24.57
CA ASP A 458 6.11 19.54 -25.51
C ASP A 458 5.89 19.00 -26.95
N GLU A 459 5.47 17.73 -27.08
CA GLU A 459 5.19 17.04 -28.34
C GLU A 459 3.72 17.21 -28.77
N PRO A 460 3.43 17.17 -30.09
CA PRO A 460 2.05 17.14 -30.59
C PRO A 460 1.27 15.93 -30.09
N TYR A 461 0.11 16.16 -29.46
CA TYR A 461 -0.76 15.09 -28.93
C TYR A 461 -2.08 14.89 -29.68
N ARG A 462 -2.49 15.84 -30.54
CA ARG A 462 -3.81 15.81 -31.19
C ARG A 462 -4.00 14.58 -32.07
N ASP A 463 -3.00 14.23 -32.87
CA ASP A 463 -3.04 13.06 -33.74
C ASP A 463 -3.05 11.77 -32.92
N PHE A 464 -2.26 11.71 -31.84
CA PHE A 464 -2.30 10.58 -30.90
C PHE A 464 -3.71 10.36 -30.33
N VAL A 465 -4.39 11.41 -29.87
CA VAL A 465 -5.75 11.29 -29.31
C VAL A 465 -6.72 10.75 -30.36
N THR A 466 -6.65 11.29 -31.58
CA THR A 466 -7.53 10.91 -32.68
C THR A 466 -7.27 9.49 -33.16
N ASP A 467 -6.02 9.13 -33.43
CA ASP A 467 -5.64 7.81 -33.94
C ASP A 467 -5.83 6.72 -32.88
N TYR A 468 -5.54 7.00 -31.60
CA TYR A 468 -5.80 6.05 -30.52
C TYR A 468 -7.29 5.76 -30.39
N THR A 469 -8.12 6.80 -30.52
CA THR A 469 -9.59 6.67 -30.52
C THR A 469 -10.09 5.88 -31.73
N ARG A 470 -9.61 6.20 -32.95
CA ARG A 470 -9.98 5.49 -34.18
C ARG A 470 -9.57 4.02 -34.14
N SER A 471 -8.36 3.73 -33.67
CA SER A 471 -7.83 2.38 -33.51
C SER A 471 -8.67 1.55 -32.52
N MET A 472 -9.12 2.16 -31.42
CA MET A 472 -10.04 1.51 -30.47
C MET A 472 -11.40 1.23 -31.11
N LEU A 473 -12.01 2.21 -31.79
CA LEU A 473 -13.29 2.05 -32.47
C LEU A 473 -13.26 1.00 -33.60
N ALA A 474 -12.10 0.81 -34.24
CA ALA A 474 -11.87 -0.21 -35.26
C ALA A 474 -11.63 -1.62 -34.67
N GLY A 475 -11.63 -1.79 -33.35
CA GLY A 475 -11.40 -3.08 -32.68
C GLY A 475 -9.93 -3.51 -32.59
N ALA A 476 -8.99 -2.65 -32.97
CA ALA A 476 -7.55 -2.97 -32.91
C ALA A 476 -6.96 -2.88 -31.49
N LYS A 477 -7.79 -2.62 -30.47
CA LYS A 477 -7.38 -2.49 -29.06
C LYS A 477 -8.24 -3.33 -28.09
N ASP A 478 -8.94 -4.34 -28.58
CA ASP A 478 -9.90 -5.13 -27.79
C ASP A 478 -9.29 -5.79 -26.55
N GLU A 479 -8.06 -6.28 -26.66
CA GLU A 479 -7.28 -6.86 -25.56
C GLU A 479 -7.03 -5.87 -24.41
N LEU A 480 -7.05 -4.56 -24.69
CA LEU A 480 -6.83 -3.51 -23.71
C LEU A 480 -8.10 -3.11 -22.97
N LEU A 481 -9.27 -3.63 -23.35
CA LEU A 481 -10.58 -3.25 -22.83
C LEU A 481 -10.97 -4.00 -21.55
N ILE A 482 -10.12 -4.91 -21.07
CA ILE A 482 -10.41 -5.80 -19.95
C ILE A 482 -10.39 -5.02 -18.63
N TYR A 483 -11.54 -5.02 -17.93
CA TYR A 483 -11.59 -4.62 -16.52
C TYR A 483 -11.17 -5.77 -15.64
N ARG A 484 -10.43 -5.47 -14.56
CA ARG A 484 -10.11 -6.42 -13.50
C ARG A 484 -10.50 -5.83 -12.14
N LYS A 485 -11.46 -6.46 -11.45
CA LYS A 485 -11.94 -5.96 -10.15
C LYS A 485 -12.05 -7.06 -9.11
N ARG A 486 -11.80 -6.66 -7.85
CA ARG A 486 -11.91 -7.54 -6.70
C ARG A 486 -13.34 -7.59 -6.17
N LEU A 487 -13.85 -8.78 -5.91
CA LEU A 487 -15.04 -9.05 -5.12
C LEU A 487 -14.63 -9.06 -3.65
N ARG A 488 -15.13 -8.09 -2.88
CA ARG A 488 -14.70 -7.85 -1.49
C ARG A 488 -15.54 -8.61 -0.46
N HIS A 489 -16.74 -9.00 -0.85
CA HIS A 489 -17.70 -9.74 -0.02
C HIS A 489 -18.13 -11.01 -0.74
N ARG A 490 -18.93 -11.85 -0.07
CA ARG A 490 -19.52 -13.01 -0.72
C ARG A 490 -20.47 -12.55 -1.80
N LEU A 491 -20.64 -13.35 -2.85
CA LEU A 491 -21.42 -12.96 -4.01
C LEU A 491 -22.91 -12.69 -3.67
N ASP A 492 -23.41 -13.38 -2.64
CA ASP A 492 -24.78 -13.28 -2.14
C ASP A 492 -25.00 -12.09 -1.18
N ASP A 493 -23.92 -11.50 -0.65
CA ASP A 493 -24.01 -10.31 0.22
C ASP A 493 -24.40 -9.06 -0.58
N TYR A 494 -24.25 -9.09 -1.92
CA TYR A 494 -24.60 -8.00 -2.83
C TYR A 494 -26.09 -8.03 -3.19
N GLN A 495 -26.94 -7.50 -2.30
CA GLN A 495 -28.41 -7.53 -2.44
C GLN A 495 -29.01 -6.27 -3.08
N VAL A 496 -28.62 -5.08 -2.63
CA VAL A 496 -29.31 -3.81 -3.01
C VAL A 496 -28.74 -3.21 -4.30
N ASN A 497 -27.44 -2.94 -4.31
CA ASN A 497 -26.74 -2.45 -5.49
C ASN A 497 -25.85 -3.58 -6.01
N VAL A 498 -26.02 -3.97 -7.27
CA VAL A 498 -25.22 -5.02 -7.91
C VAL A 498 -24.20 -4.38 -8.85
N PRO A 499 -22.93 -4.23 -8.43
CA PRO A 499 -21.89 -3.65 -9.25
C PRO A 499 -21.65 -4.43 -10.55
N PRO A 500 -21.08 -3.81 -11.59
CA PRO A 500 -20.78 -4.50 -12.85
C PRO A 500 -19.96 -5.77 -12.68
N GLN A 501 -18.94 -5.75 -11.81
CA GLN A 501 -18.10 -6.91 -11.53
C GLN A 501 -18.87 -8.06 -10.86
N VAL A 502 -19.90 -7.76 -10.05
CA VAL A 502 -20.74 -8.78 -9.41
C VAL A 502 -21.68 -9.41 -10.43
N ARG A 503 -22.24 -8.61 -11.36
CA ARG A 503 -23.04 -9.13 -12.48
C ARG A 503 -22.21 -10.06 -13.37
N ALA A 504 -21.00 -9.64 -13.75
CA ALA A 504 -20.10 -10.48 -14.54
C ALA A 504 -19.76 -11.80 -13.81
N ALA A 505 -19.45 -11.73 -12.51
CA ALA A 505 -19.16 -12.91 -11.70
C ALA A 505 -20.35 -13.87 -11.59
N ARG A 506 -21.59 -13.35 -11.46
CA ARG A 506 -22.81 -14.19 -11.49
C ARG A 506 -23.00 -14.87 -12.83
N ILE A 507 -22.74 -14.18 -13.94
CA ILE A 507 -22.80 -14.75 -15.29
C ILE A 507 -21.76 -15.87 -15.44
N ALA A 508 -20.54 -15.64 -14.93
CA ALA A 508 -19.47 -16.63 -14.97
C ALA A 508 -19.80 -17.88 -14.14
N ASP A 509 -20.30 -17.73 -12.91
CA ASP A 509 -20.70 -18.86 -12.08
C ASP A 509 -21.89 -19.62 -12.69
N ALA A 510 -22.86 -18.93 -13.30
CA ALA A 510 -23.94 -19.59 -14.04
C ALA A 510 -23.45 -20.31 -15.31
N PHE A 511 -22.41 -19.79 -15.98
CA PHE A 511 -21.73 -20.49 -17.07
C PHE A 511 -21.01 -21.74 -16.57
N ASN A 512 -20.30 -21.65 -15.45
CA ASN A 512 -19.63 -22.79 -14.81
C ASN A 512 -20.64 -23.87 -14.40
N ASP A 513 -21.77 -23.51 -13.79
CA ASP A 513 -22.84 -24.45 -13.46
C ASP A 513 -23.33 -25.23 -14.69
N ARG A 514 -23.58 -24.53 -15.81
CA ARG A 514 -24.01 -25.15 -17.09
C ARG A 514 -22.93 -26.04 -17.69
N ALA A 515 -21.66 -25.65 -17.55
CA ALA A 515 -20.51 -26.43 -17.98
C ALA A 515 -20.12 -27.54 -16.98
N GLN A 516 -20.90 -27.75 -15.91
CA GLN A 516 -20.61 -28.69 -14.82
C GLN A 516 -19.23 -28.47 -14.18
N ARG A 517 -18.81 -27.21 -14.09
CA ARG A 517 -17.58 -26.76 -13.45
C ARG A 517 -17.86 -26.17 -12.07
N PRO A 518 -16.90 -26.24 -11.13
CA PRO A 518 -17.03 -25.57 -9.84
C PRO A 518 -17.22 -24.05 -10.01
N ARG A 519 -18.10 -23.47 -9.20
CA ARG A 519 -18.22 -22.01 -9.07
C ARG A 519 -16.93 -21.41 -8.52
N GLN A 520 -16.59 -20.21 -8.98
CA GLN A 520 -15.31 -19.55 -8.69
C GLN A 520 -15.46 -18.34 -7.76
N TYR A 521 -16.60 -17.62 -7.82
CA TYR A 521 -16.68 -16.26 -7.27
C TYR A 521 -17.51 -16.11 -5.98
N GLN A 522 -17.97 -17.23 -5.41
CA GLN A 522 -18.89 -17.25 -4.27
C GLN A 522 -18.34 -16.57 -3.01
N ASN A 523 -17.03 -16.69 -2.77
CA ASN A 523 -16.36 -16.21 -1.55
C ASN A 523 -15.37 -15.06 -1.84
N GLY A 524 -15.68 -14.23 -2.84
CA GLY A 524 -14.82 -13.14 -3.30
C GLY A 524 -13.89 -13.57 -4.44
N GLY A 525 -12.77 -12.86 -4.60
CA GLY A 525 -11.79 -13.14 -5.66
C GLY A 525 -11.62 -11.99 -6.65
N TRP A 526 -11.03 -12.26 -7.80
CA TRP A 526 -10.83 -11.29 -8.88
C TRP A 526 -11.57 -11.75 -10.12
N ILE A 527 -12.42 -10.89 -10.68
CA ILE A 527 -13.14 -11.13 -11.92
C ILE A 527 -12.56 -10.25 -13.02
N GLN A 528 -12.41 -10.83 -14.21
CA GLN A 528 -12.08 -10.13 -15.43
C GLN A 528 -13.30 -10.08 -16.34
N TYR A 529 -13.63 -8.90 -16.85
CA TYR A 529 -14.84 -8.71 -17.65
C TYR A 529 -14.66 -7.56 -18.63
N VAL A 530 -15.51 -7.53 -19.66
CA VAL A 530 -15.64 -6.42 -20.60
C VAL A 530 -17.05 -5.86 -20.55
N MET A 531 -17.19 -4.58 -20.87
CA MET A 531 -18.48 -3.95 -21.12
C MET A 531 -18.91 -4.21 -22.56
N THR A 532 -20.07 -4.86 -22.70
CA THR A 532 -20.71 -5.19 -23.96
C THR A 532 -22.00 -4.39 -24.12
N ARG A 533 -22.64 -4.50 -25.29
CA ARG A 533 -23.96 -3.87 -25.52
C ARG A 533 -25.06 -4.38 -24.58
N ASN A 534 -24.88 -5.56 -23.98
CA ASN A 534 -25.79 -6.13 -22.98
C ASN A 534 -25.28 -5.95 -21.54
N GLY A 535 -24.28 -5.09 -21.33
CA GLY A 535 -23.68 -4.83 -20.03
C GLY A 535 -22.39 -5.63 -19.77
N PRO A 536 -21.99 -5.78 -18.49
CA PRO A 536 -20.73 -6.43 -18.14
C PRO A 536 -20.80 -7.95 -18.36
N GLU A 537 -19.90 -8.49 -19.18
CA GLU A 537 -19.78 -9.93 -19.41
C GLU A 537 -18.36 -10.41 -19.05
N PRO A 538 -18.24 -11.55 -18.35
CA PRO A 538 -16.95 -12.15 -18.02
C PRO A 538 -16.26 -12.66 -19.29
N LEU A 539 -14.92 -12.73 -19.29
CA LEU A 539 -14.15 -13.10 -20.49
C LEU A 539 -14.50 -14.51 -20.97
N GLU A 540 -14.63 -15.44 -20.02
CA GLU A 540 -14.90 -16.86 -20.22
C GLU A 540 -16.32 -17.17 -20.73
N ALA A 541 -17.26 -16.22 -20.63
CA ALA A 541 -18.64 -16.40 -21.07
C ALA A 541 -19.18 -15.21 -21.89
N ARG A 542 -18.28 -14.48 -22.56
CA ARG A 542 -18.66 -13.35 -23.43
C ARG A 542 -19.42 -13.85 -24.65
N GLN A 543 -20.60 -13.27 -24.90
CA GLN A 543 -21.47 -13.57 -26.03
C GLN A 543 -21.79 -12.33 -26.87
N SER A 544 -21.81 -11.17 -26.22
CA SER A 544 -22.24 -9.92 -26.84
C SER A 544 -21.07 -9.15 -27.45
N ARG A 545 -21.38 -8.32 -28.46
CA ARG A 545 -20.40 -7.38 -29.03
C ARG A 545 -20.00 -6.32 -28.00
N ILE A 546 -18.73 -5.94 -28.02
CA ILE A 546 -18.18 -4.88 -27.17
C ILE A 546 -18.92 -3.56 -27.40
N ASP A 547 -19.18 -2.83 -26.32
CA ASP A 547 -19.75 -1.50 -26.37
C ASP A 547 -18.61 -0.46 -26.40
N TYR A 548 -18.13 -0.11 -27.59
CA TYR A 548 -17.04 0.88 -27.73
C TYR A 548 -17.42 2.27 -27.24
N GLU A 549 -18.71 2.65 -27.32
CA GLU A 549 -19.21 3.94 -26.79
C GLU A 549 -19.01 4.02 -25.28
N HIS A 550 -19.17 2.90 -24.56
CA HIS A 550 -18.82 2.84 -23.14
C HIS A 550 -17.35 3.22 -22.91
N TYR A 551 -16.41 2.66 -23.66
CA TYR A 551 -14.98 2.93 -23.46
C TYR A 551 -14.60 4.35 -23.88
N LEU A 552 -15.20 4.87 -24.95
CA LEU A 552 -15.05 6.27 -25.34
C LEU A 552 -15.49 7.21 -24.19
N ALA A 553 -16.71 7.01 -23.68
CA ALA A 553 -17.33 7.90 -22.71
C ALA A 553 -16.83 7.72 -21.26
N LYS A 554 -16.43 6.50 -20.87
CA LYS A 554 -16.07 6.15 -19.49
C LYS A 554 -14.59 5.90 -19.29
N GLN A 555 -13.80 5.63 -20.34
CA GLN A 555 -12.37 5.38 -20.23
C GLN A 555 -11.52 6.49 -20.86
N LEU A 556 -11.74 6.85 -22.12
CA LEU A 556 -10.89 7.84 -22.81
C LEU A 556 -11.27 9.29 -22.46
N ARG A 557 -12.53 9.67 -22.68
CA ARG A 557 -13.02 11.05 -22.50
C ARG A 557 -12.72 11.63 -21.11
N PRO A 558 -12.98 10.93 -19.98
CA PRO A 558 -12.73 11.50 -18.66
C PRO A 558 -11.24 11.79 -18.37
N ILE A 559 -10.34 11.06 -19.04
CA ILE A 559 -8.89 11.25 -18.94
C ILE A 559 -8.47 12.42 -19.80
N ALA A 560 -8.87 12.41 -21.06
CA ALA A 560 -8.55 13.48 -22.00
C ALA A 560 -9.07 14.83 -21.50
N ASP A 561 -10.35 14.94 -21.10
CA ASP A 561 -10.91 16.22 -20.67
C ASP A 561 -10.21 16.77 -19.42
N ALA A 562 -9.85 15.90 -18.46
CA ALA A 562 -9.12 16.33 -17.27
C ALA A 562 -7.72 16.89 -17.60
N ILE A 563 -7.05 16.33 -18.60
CA ILE A 563 -5.70 16.71 -19.03
C ILE A 563 -5.73 17.90 -19.99
N LEU A 564 -6.70 17.97 -20.90
CA LEU A 564 -6.77 18.96 -21.97
C LEU A 564 -7.45 20.26 -21.54
N GLN A 565 -8.31 20.23 -20.53
CA GLN A 565 -9.03 21.42 -20.05
C GLN A 565 -8.08 22.58 -19.69
N PRO A 566 -6.97 22.39 -18.94
CA PRO A 566 -6.00 23.46 -18.67
C PRO A 566 -5.34 24.03 -19.93
N MET A 567 -5.29 23.25 -21.02
CA MET A 567 -4.74 23.66 -22.31
C MET A 567 -5.78 24.34 -23.23
N ARG A 568 -7.01 24.53 -22.74
CA ARG A 568 -8.16 25.03 -23.51
C ARG A 568 -8.47 24.17 -24.75
N ASP A 569 -8.21 22.87 -24.68
CA ASP A 569 -8.62 21.89 -25.69
C ASP A 569 -9.65 20.93 -25.08
N SER A 570 -10.33 20.13 -25.92
CA SER A 570 -11.32 19.16 -25.43
C SER A 570 -11.31 17.89 -26.26
N PHE A 571 -11.63 16.76 -25.61
CA PHE A 571 -11.72 15.49 -26.32
C PHE A 571 -12.79 15.53 -27.42
N SER A 572 -13.92 16.17 -27.16
CA SER A 572 -14.98 16.36 -28.14
C SER A 572 -14.48 17.11 -29.37
N ALA A 573 -13.76 18.23 -29.22
CA ALA A 573 -13.29 19.02 -30.36
C ALA A 573 -12.31 18.23 -31.26
N LEU A 574 -11.45 17.42 -30.65
CA LEU A 574 -10.48 16.57 -31.36
C LEU A 574 -11.14 15.41 -32.11
N THR A 575 -12.20 14.84 -31.55
CA THR A 575 -12.85 13.65 -32.11
C THR A 575 -14.04 13.98 -33.02
N SER A 576 -14.71 15.12 -32.84
CA SER A 576 -15.90 15.51 -33.63
C SER A 576 -15.58 16.18 -34.96
N SER A 577 -14.38 16.76 -35.10
CA SER A 577 -13.92 17.43 -36.33
C SER A 577 -13.77 16.47 -37.52
N GLN A 578 -13.83 15.16 -37.29
CA GLN A 578 -13.87 14.14 -38.35
C GLN A 578 -15.23 13.48 -38.58
N SER A 579 -16.24 13.67 -37.73
CA SER A 579 -17.59 13.14 -38.05
C SER A 579 -18.18 13.79 -39.30
N ARG A 580 -17.69 14.98 -39.69
CA ARG A 580 -18.04 15.66 -40.95
C ARG A 580 -17.27 15.17 -42.20
N LEU A 581 -16.25 14.32 -42.03
CA LEU A 581 -15.43 13.79 -43.13
C LEU A 581 -15.84 12.37 -43.56
N PHE A 582 -16.87 11.80 -42.93
CA PHE A 582 -17.43 10.48 -43.27
C PHE A 582 -18.92 10.57 -43.71
N GLU A 583 -19.43 11.78 -44.00
CA GLU A 583 -20.76 12.02 -44.59
C GLU A 583 -20.72 12.49 -46.06
N GLU A 584 -19.56 12.43 -46.72
CA GLU A 584 -19.40 12.44 -48.19
C GLU A 584 -18.88 11.07 -48.64
#